data_AF-A0A0K2JH82-F1
#
_entry.id   AF-A0A0K2JH82-F1
#
_cell.length_a   1.000
_cell.length_b   1.000
_cell.length_c   1.000
_cell.angle_alpha   90.00
_cell.angle_beta   90.00
_cell.angle_gamma   90.00
#
_symmetry.space_group_name_H-M   'P 1'
#
loop_
_entity.id
_entity.type
_entity.pdbx_description
1 polymer ?
#
loop_
_entity_poly.entity_id
_entity_poly.type
_entity_poly.pdbx_seq_one_letter_code
_entity_poly.pdbx_strand_id
1 'polypeptide(L)'
;MKDYTHVKFDERRFFKDLLFSNACKKKNGTINLSEISRQTGRDINTVKREINRFKKIEDYTAVEAHKDYYKKRKKCIKKLPEFTEEQLNFIQIRFNKYRDTPEQLIYRYFLKFNVKFPACVKTFYKWVRLGEFGLKKENLRYRGKKYKTKGKKR
;
A
#
# COMPACT_ATOMS: atom_id res chain seq x y z
N MET A 1 -25.86 -5.89 -3.61
CA MET A 1 -24.56 -5.19 -3.72
C MET A 1 -24.11 -5.35 -5.16
N LYS A 2 -24.02 -4.28 -5.97
CA LYS A 2 -23.42 -4.43 -7.31
C LYS A 2 -21.94 -4.66 -7.07
N ASP A 3 -21.45 -5.85 -7.35
CA ASP A 3 -20.02 -6.11 -7.30
C ASP A 3 -19.35 -5.12 -8.24
N TYR A 4 -18.46 -4.30 -7.68
CA TYR A 4 -17.56 -3.47 -8.47
C TYR A 4 -16.54 -4.40 -9.13
N THR A 5 -17.01 -5.18 -10.11
CA THR A 5 -16.16 -5.99 -10.96
C THR A 5 -15.33 -5.03 -11.78
N HIS A 6 -14.02 -5.08 -11.55
CA HIS A 6 -13.07 -4.40 -12.42
C HIS A 6 -13.38 -4.76 -13.88
N VAL A 7 -13.28 -3.77 -14.78
CA VAL A 7 -13.44 -3.98 -16.22
C VAL A 7 -12.45 -5.07 -16.64
N LYS A 8 -12.96 -6.16 -17.21
CA LYS A 8 -12.14 -7.29 -17.67
C LYS A 8 -11.26 -6.85 -18.83
N PHE A 9 -10.21 -7.62 -19.11
CA PHE A 9 -9.29 -7.31 -20.21
C PHE A 9 -10.01 -7.28 -21.57
N ASP A 10 -10.88 -8.25 -21.84
CA ASP A 10 -11.65 -8.32 -23.09
C ASP A 10 -12.62 -7.15 -23.25
N GLU A 11 -13.30 -6.77 -22.16
CA GLU A 11 -14.16 -5.59 -22.12
C GLU A 11 -13.37 -4.32 -22.44
N ARG A 12 -12.12 -4.19 -21.95
CA ARG A 12 -11.25 -3.05 -22.27
C ARG A 12 -10.85 -3.01 -23.74
N ARG A 13 -10.59 -4.16 -24.36
CA ARG A 13 -10.31 -4.22 -25.80
C ARG A 13 -11.51 -3.73 -26.59
N PHE A 14 -12.70 -4.18 -26.22
CA PHE A 14 -13.95 -3.69 -26.79
C PHE A 14 -14.16 -2.18 -26.57
N PHE A 15 -13.82 -1.65 -25.38
CA PHE A 15 -13.81 -0.20 -25.14
C PHE A 15 -12.83 0.54 -26.07
N LYS A 16 -11.64 0.00 -26.29
CA LYS A 16 -10.62 0.56 -27.20
C LYS A 16 -11.18 0.60 -28.62
N ASP A 17 -11.75 -0.50 -29.09
CA ASP A 17 -12.33 -0.61 -30.44
C ASP A 17 -13.50 0.38 -30.62
N LEU A 18 -14.42 0.47 -29.66
CA LEU A 18 -15.53 1.44 -29.69
C LEU A 18 -15.05 2.89 -29.67
N LEU A 19 -13.98 3.18 -28.94
CA LEU A 19 -13.41 4.53 -28.86
C LEU A 19 -12.81 4.97 -30.20
N PHE A 20 -12.16 4.06 -30.93
CA PHE A 20 -11.59 4.34 -32.25
C PHE A 20 -12.61 4.21 -33.37
N SER A 21 -13.70 3.47 -33.17
CA SER A 21 -14.80 3.36 -34.12
C SER A 21 -15.52 4.71 -34.32
N ASN A 22 -15.98 4.97 -35.53
CA ASN A 22 -16.86 6.11 -35.80
C ASN A 22 -18.30 5.87 -35.29
N ALA A 23 -18.63 4.65 -34.86
CA ALA A 23 -19.99 4.25 -34.47
C ALA A 23 -20.51 4.97 -33.22
N CYS A 24 -19.62 5.35 -32.30
CA CYS A 24 -19.98 6.02 -31.05
C CYS A 24 -19.70 7.54 -31.08
N LYS A 25 -19.48 8.14 -32.26
CA LYS A 25 -19.26 9.58 -32.39
C LYS A 25 -20.58 10.31 -32.66
N LYS A 26 -20.77 11.45 -31.98
CA LYS A 26 -21.86 12.39 -32.26
C LYS A 26 -21.61 13.09 -33.60
N LYS A 27 -22.65 13.74 -34.15
CA LYS A 27 -22.57 14.52 -35.39
C LYS A 27 -21.47 15.60 -35.39
N ASN A 28 -21.11 16.12 -34.22
CA ASN A 28 -20.03 17.10 -34.04
C ASN A 28 -18.63 16.46 -33.82
N GLY A 29 -18.49 15.15 -34.06
CA GLY A 29 -17.23 14.41 -33.91
C GLY A 29 -16.86 14.05 -32.46
N THR A 30 -17.60 14.51 -31.46
CA THR A 30 -17.32 14.19 -30.05
C THR A 30 -17.80 12.79 -29.67
N ILE A 31 -17.12 12.14 -28.73
CA ILE A 31 -17.47 10.78 -28.27
C ILE A 31 -18.78 10.80 -27.47
N ASN A 32 -19.71 9.89 -27.82
CA ASN A 32 -20.97 9.70 -27.13
C ASN A 32 -20.83 8.70 -25.96
N LEU A 33 -20.59 9.20 -24.76
CA LEU A 33 -20.41 8.36 -23.56
C LEU A 33 -21.62 7.49 -23.23
N SER A 34 -22.84 8.00 -23.46
CA SER A 34 -24.08 7.27 -23.18
C SER A 34 -24.25 6.07 -24.10
N GLU A 35 -23.80 6.19 -25.34
CA GLU A 35 -23.88 5.13 -26.33
C GLU A 35 -22.88 4.01 -26.06
N ILE A 36 -21.65 4.36 -25.69
CA ILE A 36 -20.66 3.40 -25.22
C ILE A 36 -21.15 2.71 -23.95
N SER A 37 -21.74 3.44 -23.02
CA SER A 37 -22.33 2.89 -21.79
C SER A 37 -23.42 1.86 -22.10
N ARG A 38 -24.32 2.16 -23.04
CA ARG A 38 -25.36 1.25 -23.52
C ARG A 38 -24.79 -0.02 -24.17
N GLN A 39 -23.78 0.11 -25.02
CA GLN A 39 -23.17 -1.03 -25.72
C GLN A 39 -22.31 -1.91 -24.80
N THR A 40 -21.66 -1.33 -23.80
CA THR A 40 -20.79 -2.04 -22.86
C THR A 40 -21.51 -2.52 -21.60
N GLY A 41 -22.74 -2.07 -21.36
CA GLY A 41 -23.51 -2.34 -20.14
C GLY A 41 -22.90 -1.74 -18.86
N ARG A 42 -21.92 -0.84 -18.99
CA ARG A 42 -21.22 -0.20 -17.87
C ARG A 42 -21.73 1.21 -17.63
N ASP A 43 -21.68 1.68 -16.39
CA ASP A 43 -22.06 3.04 -16.03
C ASP A 43 -21.20 4.10 -16.76
N ILE A 44 -21.82 5.23 -17.11
CA ILE A 44 -21.19 6.36 -17.82
C ILE A 44 -19.90 6.82 -17.12
N ASN A 45 -19.85 6.83 -15.79
CA ASN A 45 -18.64 7.23 -15.06
C ASN A 45 -17.52 6.21 -15.22
N THR A 46 -17.84 4.93 -15.35
CA THR A 46 -16.86 3.87 -15.64
C THR A 46 -16.27 4.08 -17.02
N VAL A 47 -17.12 4.32 -18.03
CA VAL A 47 -16.68 4.64 -19.39
C VAL A 47 -15.75 5.86 -19.40
N LYS A 48 -16.14 6.94 -18.72
CA LYS A 48 -15.34 8.17 -18.61
C LYS A 48 -13.97 7.91 -17.97
N ARG A 49 -13.91 7.07 -16.93
CA ARG A 49 -12.65 6.68 -16.28
C ARG A 49 -11.76 5.87 -17.20
N GLU A 50 -12.30 4.91 -17.95
CA GLU A 50 -11.53 4.09 -18.89
C GLU A 50 -11.02 4.91 -20.08
N ILE A 51 -11.83 5.80 -20.66
CA ILE A 51 -11.36 6.74 -21.72
C ILE A 51 -10.19 7.60 -21.23
N ASN A 52 -10.30 8.14 -20.01
CA ASN A 52 -9.21 8.91 -19.41
C ASN A 52 -7.95 8.07 -19.14
N ARG A 53 -8.07 6.74 -18.99
CA ARG A 53 -6.92 5.83 -18.90
C ARG A 53 -6.27 5.61 -20.26
N PHE A 54 -7.07 5.34 -21.31
CA PHE A 54 -6.55 5.18 -22.68
C PHE A 54 -5.85 6.44 -23.20
N LYS A 55 -6.35 7.63 -22.85
CA LYS A 55 -5.66 8.88 -23.19
C LYS A 55 -4.29 9.05 -22.51
N LYS A 56 -4.04 8.34 -21.41
CA LYS A 56 -2.82 8.45 -20.59
C LYS A 56 -1.85 7.29 -20.79
N ILE A 57 -2.30 6.19 -21.40
CA ILE A 57 -1.54 4.95 -21.56
C ILE A 57 -1.75 4.52 -23.00
N GLU A 58 -0.70 4.55 -23.82
CA GLU A 58 -0.78 4.14 -25.23
C GLU A 58 -1.22 2.68 -25.38
N ASP A 59 -0.69 1.78 -24.54
CA ASP A 59 -1.12 0.38 -24.46
C ASP A 59 -1.18 -0.15 -23.02
N TYR A 60 -2.35 -0.67 -22.62
CA TYR A 60 -2.53 -1.29 -21.31
C TYR A 60 -1.90 -2.68 -21.29
N THR A 61 -0.63 -2.78 -20.90
CA THR A 61 0.02 -4.07 -20.64
C THR A 61 -0.09 -4.46 -19.16
N ALA A 62 -0.24 -5.75 -18.88
CA ALA A 62 -0.26 -6.25 -17.50
C ALA A 62 1.02 -5.88 -16.74
N VAL A 63 2.16 -5.86 -17.44
CA VAL A 63 3.48 -5.49 -16.91
C VAL A 63 3.49 -4.03 -16.46
N GLU A 64 3.02 -3.10 -17.29
CA GLU A 64 2.99 -1.68 -16.94
C GLU A 64 2.00 -1.38 -15.81
N ALA A 65 0.83 -2.02 -15.83
CA ALA A 65 -0.15 -1.90 -14.75
C ALA A 65 0.45 -2.36 -13.41
N HIS A 66 1.22 -3.44 -13.43
CA HIS A 66 1.91 -3.95 -12.25
C HIS A 66 3.03 -3.01 -11.76
N LYS A 67 3.82 -2.45 -12.68
CA LYS A 67 4.84 -1.42 -12.38
C LYS A 67 4.21 -0.17 -11.75
N ASP A 68 3.11 0.33 -12.31
CA ASP A 68 2.37 1.48 -11.76
C ASP A 68 1.78 1.17 -10.37
N TYR A 69 1.22 -0.02 -10.17
CA TYR A 69 0.74 -0.46 -8.87
C TYR A 69 1.85 -0.40 -7.81
N TYR A 70 3.04 -0.96 -8.10
CA TYR A 70 4.16 -0.90 -7.17
C TYR A 70 4.64 0.53 -6.91
N LYS A 71 4.70 1.38 -7.95
CA LYS A 71 5.06 2.80 -7.81
C LYS A 71 4.11 3.54 -6.87
N LYS A 72 2.80 3.34 -7.04
CA LYS A 72 1.76 3.93 -6.17
C LYS A 72 1.83 3.34 -4.77
N ARG A 73 1.96 2.02 -4.65
CA ARG A 73 2.08 1.34 -3.35
C ARG A 73 3.28 1.83 -2.55
N LYS A 74 4.44 2.03 -3.20
CA LYS A 74 5.64 2.60 -2.57
C LYS A 74 5.39 4.00 -2.00
N LYS A 75 4.59 4.83 -2.68
CA LYS A 75 4.21 6.17 -2.18
C LYS A 75 3.21 6.13 -1.02
N CYS A 76 2.32 5.13 -0.98
CA CYS A 76 1.30 5.01 0.05
C CYS A 76 1.81 4.34 1.35
N ILE A 77 2.91 3.59 1.30
CA ILE A 77 3.49 2.95 2.48
C ILE A 77 4.03 4.04 3.41
N LYS A 78 3.62 4.01 4.69
CA LYS A 78 4.20 4.88 5.72
C LYS A 78 5.70 4.62 5.81
N LYS A 79 6.48 5.68 5.59
CA LYS A 79 7.94 5.64 5.73
C LYS A 79 8.30 5.37 7.19
N LEU A 80 9.41 4.66 7.38
CA LEU A 80 10.03 4.55 8.69
C LEU A 80 10.53 5.93 9.12
N PRO A 81 10.51 6.25 10.42
CA PRO A 81 11.09 7.49 10.90
C PRO A 81 12.60 7.47 10.72
N GLU A 82 13.13 8.65 10.44
CA GLU A 82 14.56 8.90 10.41
C GLU A 82 15.03 9.17 11.84
N PHE A 83 16.10 8.48 12.24
CA PHE A 83 16.77 8.66 13.52
C PHE A 83 18.17 9.20 13.24
N THR A 84 18.67 10.06 14.12
CA THR A 84 20.09 10.40 14.11
C THR A 84 20.93 9.17 14.46
N GLU A 85 22.21 9.16 14.09
CA GLU A 85 23.10 8.05 14.44
C GLU A 85 23.15 7.81 15.95
N GLU A 86 23.14 8.88 16.75
CA GLU A 86 23.12 8.79 18.21
C GLU A 86 21.83 8.14 18.73
N GLN A 87 20.68 8.52 18.17
CA GLN A 87 19.38 7.92 18.52
C GLN A 87 19.34 6.45 18.14
N LEU A 88 19.84 6.10 16.96
CA LEU A 88 19.87 4.73 16.47
C LEU A 88 20.79 3.86 17.34
N ASN A 89 21.99 4.35 17.65
CA ASN A 89 22.94 3.68 18.54
C ASN A 89 22.35 3.47 19.93
N PHE A 90 21.68 4.49 20.48
CA PHE A 90 20.98 4.35 21.75
C PHE A 90 19.92 3.25 21.68
N ILE A 91 19.04 3.28 20.68
CA ILE A 91 17.98 2.27 20.51
C ILE A 91 18.58 0.86 20.41
N GLN A 92 19.62 0.69 19.58
CA GLN A 92 20.29 -0.60 19.41
C GLN A 92 20.95 -1.08 20.69
N ILE A 93 21.67 -0.23 21.42
CA ILE A 93 22.31 -0.60 22.68
C ILE A 93 21.27 -0.99 23.74
N ARG A 94 20.23 -0.17 23.92
CA ARG A 94 19.16 -0.46 24.90
C ARG A 94 18.43 -1.76 24.58
N PHE A 95 18.08 -1.97 23.31
CA PHE A 95 17.31 -3.14 22.90
C PHE A 95 18.16 -4.41 22.78
N ASN A 96 19.34 -4.32 22.13
CA ASN A 96 20.17 -5.48 21.82
C ASN A 96 21.04 -5.92 23.00
N LYS A 97 21.65 -4.97 23.72
CA LYS A 97 22.58 -5.25 24.83
C LYS A 97 21.85 -5.31 26.18
N TYR A 98 21.12 -4.26 26.53
CA TYR A 98 20.42 -4.17 27.83
C TYR A 98 19.09 -4.93 27.88
N ARG A 99 18.57 -5.37 26.72
CA ARG A 99 17.31 -6.13 26.58
C ARG A 99 16.09 -5.41 27.16
N ASP A 100 16.08 -4.08 27.04
CA ASP A 100 14.93 -3.28 27.42
C ASP A 100 13.69 -3.73 26.62
N THR A 101 12.55 -3.83 27.30
CA THR A 101 11.28 -4.05 26.60
C THR A 101 10.96 -2.83 25.73
N PRO A 102 10.13 -2.99 24.66
CA PRO A 102 9.72 -1.85 23.84
C PRO A 102 9.11 -0.68 24.62
N GLU A 103 8.36 -0.96 25.69
CA GLU A 103 7.79 0.08 26.57
C GLU A 103 8.88 0.82 27.34
N GLN A 104 9.81 0.08 27.95
CA GLN A 104 10.94 0.66 28.69
C GLN A 104 11.83 1.50 27.77
N LEU A 105 12.10 1.01 26.56
CA LEU A 105 12.92 1.72 25.58
C LEU A 105 12.26 3.02 25.15
N ILE A 106 10.96 3.02 24.85
CA ILE A 106 10.22 4.23 24.48
C ILE A 106 10.29 5.27 25.60
N TYR A 107 10.09 4.85 26.85
CA TYR A 107 10.18 5.75 27.99
C TYR A 107 11.60 6.29 28.20
N ARG A 108 12.61 5.43 28.12
CA ARG A 108 14.03 5.82 28.26
C ARG A 108 14.53 6.71 27.13
N TYR A 109 14.02 6.49 25.92
CA TYR A 109 14.28 7.37 24.78
C TYR A 109 13.75 8.78 25.06
N PHE A 110 12.51 8.88 25.58
CA PHE A 110 11.93 10.16 25.97
C PHE A 110 12.77 10.85 27.04
N LEU A 111 13.20 10.13 28.08
CA LEU A 111 14.07 10.70 29.13
C LEU A 111 15.42 11.19 28.59
N LYS A 112 16.05 10.46 27.66
CA LYS A 112 17.37 10.83 27.14
C LYS A 112 17.31 12.01 26.16
N PHE A 113 16.37 11.98 25.21
CA PHE A 113 16.35 12.94 24.11
C PHE A 113 15.32 14.06 24.31
N ASN A 114 14.49 13.99 25.36
CA ASN A 114 13.36 14.87 25.61
C ASN A 114 12.40 15.02 24.41
N VAL A 115 12.32 13.97 23.57
CA VAL A 115 11.50 13.93 22.36
C VAL A 115 10.63 12.67 22.41
N LYS A 116 9.36 12.82 22.04
CA LYS A 116 8.42 11.70 21.96
C LYS A 116 8.91 10.69 20.92
N PHE A 117 8.94 9.41 21.29
CA PHE A 117 9.30 8.35 20.36
C PHE A 117 8.32 8.31 19.16
N PRO A 118 8.80 8.17 17.91
CA PRO A 118 7.97 8.34 16.70
C PRO A 118 6.96 7.20 16.46
N ALA A 119 6.92 6.19 17.34
CA ALA A 119 6.03 5.04 17.22
C ALA A 119 5.43 4.62 18.56
N CYS A 120 4.28 3.97 18.50
CA CYS A 120 3.75 3.27 19.66
C CYS A 120 4.44 1.90 19.84
N VAL A 121 4.28 1.32 21.03
CA VAL A 121 4.81 0.01 21.43
C VAL A 121 4.52 -1.07 20.38
N LYS A 122 3.28 -1.14 19.87
CA LYS A 122 2.85 -2.13 18.86
C LYS A 122 3.63 -1.98 17.54
N THR A 123 3.87 -0.75 17.11
CA THR A 123 4.65 -0.46 15.90
C THR A 123 6.12 -0.80 16.11
N PHE A 124 6.68 -0.54 17.30
CA PHE A 124 8.05 -0.96 17.61
C PHE A 124 8.22 -2.48 17.56
N TYR A 125 7.28 -3.25 18.15
CA TYR A 125 7.27 -4.71 17.99
C TYR A 125 7.23 -5.16 16.53
N LYS A 126 6.51 -4.43 15.67
CA LYS A 126 6.48 -4.71 14.23
C LYS A 126 7.85 -4.46 13.59
N TRP A 127 8.52 -3.36 13.92
CA TRP A 127 9.88 -3.06 13.44
C TRP A 127 10.88 -4.15 13.83
N VAL A 128 10.87 -4.59 15.10
CA VAL A 128 11.74 -5.68 15.56
C VAL A 128 11.48 -6.98 14.80
N ARG A 129 10.21 -7.31 14.52
CA ARG A 129 9.86 -8.52 13.74
C ARG A 129 10.31 -8.45 12.29
N LEU A 130 10.28 -7.27 11.70
CA LEU A 130 10.75 -7.01 10.34
C LEU A 130 12.28 -6.91 10.26
N GLY A 131 12.99 -6.81 11.39
CA GLY A 131 14.44 -6.65 11.43
C GLY A 131 14.89 -5.22 11.12
N GLU A 132 13.99 -4.24 11.25
CA GLU A 132 14.32 -2.83 11.02
C GLU A 132 15.30 -2.32 12.08
N PHE A 133 16.10 -1.33 11.73
CA PHE A 133 17.02 -0.63 12.65
C PHE A 133 18.08 -1.53 13.33
N GLY A 134 18.34 -2.73 12.80
CA GLY A 134 19.30 -3.68 13.39
C GLY A 134 18.83 -4.33 14.69
N LEU A 135 17.51 -4.38 14.92
CA LEU A 135 16.91 -4.92 16.14
C LEU A 135 16.82 -6.44 16.12
N LYS A 136 17.39 -7.11 17.14
CA LYS A 136 17.41 -8.57 17.21
C LYS A 136 16.08 -9.14 17.69
N LYS A 137 15.35 -9.84 16.81
CA LYS A 137 14.08 -10.54 17.11
C LYS A 137 14.16 -11.51 18.29
N GLU A 138 15.35 -12.04 18.56
CA GLU A 138 15.63 -12.96 19.66
C GLU A 138 15.41 -12.34 21.03
N ASN A 139 15.56 -11.01 21.15
CA ASN A 139 15.36 -10.29 22.40
C ASN A 139 13.88 -10.03 22.72
N LEU A 140 12.96 -10.38 21.81
CA LEU A 140 11.54 -10.39 22.12
C LEU A 140 11.21 -11.53 23.09
N ARG A 141 10.17 -11.35 23.92
CA ARG A 141 9.68 -12.35 24.89
C ARG A 141 9.53 -13.77 24.30
N TYR A 142 9.05 -13.87 23.07
CA TYR A 142 8.85 -15.15 22.36
C TYR A 142 9.95 -15.44 21.32
N ARG A 143 11.07 -14.71 21.35
CA ARG A 143 12.21 -14.82 20.42
C ARG A 143 11.78 -14.78 18.95
N GLY A 144 10.81 -13.94 18.63
CA GLY A 144 10.22 -13.83 17.29
C GLY A 144 9.24 -14.95 16.90
N LYS A 145 9.00 -15.95 17.75
CA LYS A 145 8.01 -17.00 17.50
C LYS A 145 6.59 -16.46 17.67
N LYS A 146 5.66 -16.97 16.85
CA LYS A 146 4.22 -16.70 17.04
C LYS A 146 3.75 -17.37 18.34
N TYR A 147 2.93 -16.66 19.11
CA TYR A 147 2.28 -17.22 20.29
C TYR A 147 1.33 -18.34 19.86
N LYS A 148 1.51 -19.56 20.38
CA LYS A 148 0.61 -20.68 20.10
C LYS A 148 -0.67 -20.49 20.91
N THR A 149 -1.78 -20.23 20.23
CA THR A 149 -3.12 -20.10 20.84
C THR A 149 -3.90 -21.41 20.91
N LYS A 150 -3.51 -22.45 20.16
CA LYS A 150 -4.16 -23.76 20.22
C LYS A 150 -3.90 -24.42 21.59
N GLY A 151 -4.98 -24.76 22.30
CA GLY A 151 -4.95 -25.63 23.49
C GLY A 151 -4.92 -24.92 24.86
N LYS A 152 -4.96 -23.58 24.93
CA LYS A 152 -5.04 -22.86 26.21
C LYS A 152 -6.46 -22.36 26.45
N LYS A 153 -7.13 -22.86 27.50
CA LYS A 153 -8.38 -22.28 28.02
C LYS A 153 -8.08 -20.86 28.51
N ARG A 154 -8.99 -19.93 28.22
CA ARG A 154 -8.93 -18.53 28.66
C ARG A 154 -9.08 -18.44 30.16
#